data_AF-A0A9F2WKP8-F1
#
_entry.id   AF-A0A9F2WKP8-F1
#
_cell.length_a   1.000
_cell.length_b   1.000
_cell.length_c   1.000
_cell.angle_alpha   90.00
_cell.angle_beta   90.00
_cell.angle_gamma   90.00
#
_symmetry.space_group_name_H-M   'P 1'
#
loop_
_entity.id
_entity.type
_entity.pdbx_description
1 polymer ?
#
loop_
_entity_poly.entity_id
_entity_poly.type
_entity_poly.pdbx_seq_one_letter_code
_entity_poly.pdbx_strand_id
1 'polypeptide(L)'
;MYIEASNMIYGQKAQLISRLLRKTFGHQCLIFFYHMYGSGTGLLNVYLKKHGAKKETLIWRRRGEQSISWLRGLIEYTCDKSHQIIFEAMRGISIRSDIAIDDISFQRGPCKEMEETTLQSSGYSADFNEIEY
;
A
#
# COMPACT_ATOMS: atom_id res chain seq x y z
N MET A 1 2.15 4.78 -9.39
CA MET A 1 1.20 4.23 -10.38
C MET A 1 -0.18 4.81 -10.12
N TYR A 2 -0.87 5.28 -11.15
CA TYR A 2 -2.23 5.80 -11.06
C TYR A 2 -3.13 5.08 -12.05
N ILE A 3 -4.36 4.77 -11.64
CA ILE A 3 -5.32 4.08 -12.47
C ILE A 3 -6.58 4.93 -12.51
N GLU A 4 -6.79 5.59 -13.65
CA GLU A 4 -7.93 6.47 -13.88
C GLU A 4 -9.18 5.66 -14.17
N ALA A 5 -10.17 5.79 -13.30
CA ALA A 5 -11.38 5.01 -13.37
C ALA A 5 -12.31 5.32 -14.55
N SER A 6 -12.37 6.58 -14.96
CA SER A 6 -13.18 7.06 -16.09
C SER A 6 -12.87 6.32 -17.40
N ASN A 7 -11.61 5.92 -17.58
CA ASN A 7 -11.09 5.26 -18.77
C ASN A 7 -11.15 3.72 -18.70
N MET A 8 -11.77 3.16 -17.65
CA MET A 8 -11.88 1.72 -17.44
C MET A 8 -13.32 1.23 -17.38
N ILE A 9 -13.55 0.05 -17.96
CA ILE A 9 -14.83 -0.65 -17.91
C ILE A 9 -14.99 -1.33 -16.55
N TYR A 10 -16.22 -1.42 -16.04
CA TYR A 10 -16.53 -2.16 -14.81
C TYR A 10 -15.89 -3.56 -14.82
N GLY A 11 -15.18 -3.90 -13.75
CA GLY A 11 -14.49 -5.19 -13.60
C GLY A 11 -13.21 -5.35 -14.41
N GLN A 12 -12.84 -4.38 -15.26
CA GLN A 12 -11.55 -4.36 -15.92
C GLN A 12 -10.42 -4.27 -14.90
N LYS A 13 -9.29 -4.89 -15.21
CA LYS A 13 -8.13 -4.99 -14.34
C LYS A 13 -6.94 -4.30 -14.97
N ALA A 14 -6.13 -3.68 -14.12
CA ALA A 14 -4.79 -3.21 -14.46
C ALA A 14 -3.79 -3.79 -13.47
N GLN A 15 -2.63 -4.22 -13.96
CA GLN A 15 -1.63 -4.92 -13.16
C GLN A 15 -0.28 -4.20 -13.23
N LEU A 16 0.35 -4.02 -12.06
CA LEU A 16 1.76 -3.67 -11.93
C LEU A 16 2.52 -4.92 -11.47
N ILE A 17 3.41 -5.39 -12.32
CA ILE A 17 4.18 -6.61 -12.08
C ILE A 17 5.61 -6.20 -11.75
N SER A 18 6.13 -6.64 -10.60
CA SER A 18 7.52 -6.42 -10.24
C SER A 18 8.47 -7.15 -11.20
N ARG A 19 9.72 -6.71 -11.24
CA ARG A 19 10.81 -7.58 -11.73
C ARG A 19 10.85 -8.90 -10.96
N LEU A 20 11.53 -9.90 -11.52
CA LEU A 20 11.77 -11.16 -10.84
C LEU A 20 12.65 -10.92 -9.60
N LEU A 21 12.08 -11.14 -8.43
CA LEU A 21 12.75 -11.07 -7.13
C LEU A 21 13.42 -12.41 -6.82
N ARG A 22 14.51 -12.37 -6.06
CA ARG A 22 15.18 -13.58 -5.56
C ARG A 22 14.35 -14.21 -4.43
N LYS A 23 14.71 -15.44 -4.05
CA LYS A 23 14.16 -16.06 -2.82
C LYS A 23 14.44 -15.17 -1.61
N THR A 24 13.54 -15.20 -0.64
CA THR A 24 13.73 -14.52 0.64
C THR A 24 14.54 -15.42 1.57
N PHE A 25 15.34 -14.80 2.45
CA PHE A 25 16.05 -15.51 3.52
C PHE A 25 15.39 -15.08 4.85
N GLY A 26 14.29 -15.75 5.19
CA GLY A 26 13.39 -15.35 6.28
C GLY A 26 12.26 -14.42 5.80
N HIS A 27 11.65 -13.74 6.77
CA HIS A 27 10.56 -12.77 6.56
C HIS A 27 11.03 -11.58 5.72
N GLN A 28 10.14 -11.12 4.85
CA GLN A 28 10.30 -9.93 4.04
C GLN A 28 9.05 -9.07 4.22
N CYS A 29 9.25 -7.78 4.48
CA CYS A 29 8.17 -6.81 4.52
C CYS A 29 8.10 -6.06 3.19
N LEU A 30 6.96 -6.16 2.52
CA LEU A 30 6.56 -5.30 1.41
C LEU A 30 5.80 -4.11 1.97
N ILE A 31 6.26 -2.92 1.63
CA ILE A 31 5.73 -1.65 2.10
C ILE A 31 5.34 -0.83 0.88
N PHE A 32 4.18 -0.21 0.90
CA PHE A 32 3.72 0.68 -0.17
C PHE A 32 2.69 1.65 0.39
N PHE A 33 2.45 2.74 -0.32
CA PHE A 33 1.36 3.65 -0.04
C PHE A 33 0.25 3.44 -1.07
N TYR A 34 -1.00 3.53 -0.62
CA TYR A 34 -2.15 3.41 -1.50
C TYR A 34 -3.22 4.45 -1.15
N HIS A 35 -3.95 4.90 -2.16
CA HIS A 35 -5.10 5.77 -2.02
C HIS A 35 -6.28 5.13 -2.76
N MET A 36 -7.42 5.07 -2.08
CA MET A 36 -8.65 4.45 -2.55
C MET A 36 -9.84 5.25 -2.00
N TYR A 37 -10.37 6.18 -2.78
CA TYR A 37 -11.43 7.09 -2.36
C TYR A 37 -12.51 7.24 -3.42
N GLY A 38 -13.76 7.39 -2.98
CA GLY A 38 -14.92 7.60 -3.84
C GLY A 38 -15.91 6.45 -3.76
N SER A 39 -17.20 6.79 -3.86
CA SER A 39 -18.28 5.80 -3.88
C SER A 39 -18.09 4.82 -5.04
N GLY A 40 -18.29 3.53 -4.76
CA GLY A 40 -18.14 2.47 -5.75
C GLY A 40 -16.70 2.18 -6.16
N THR A 41 -15.70 2.56 -5.34
CA THR A 41 -14.30 2.14 -5.49
C THR A 41 -14.19 0.63 -5.63
N GLY A 42 -13.28 0.17 -6.49
CA GLY A 42 -13.12 -1.23 -6.82
C GLY A 42 -12.26 -2.03 -5.82
N LEU A 43 -11.38 -2.88 -6.35
CA LEU A 43 -10.49 -3.72 -5.55
C LEU A 43 -9.04 -3.34 -5.80
N LEU A 44 -8.22 -3.44 -4.75
CA LEU A 44 -6.78 -3.52 -4.88
C LEU A 44 -6.31 -4.83 -4.27
N ASN A 45 -5.72 -5.69 -5.09
CA ASN A 45 -5.15 -6.98 -4.72
C ASN A 45 -3.63 -6.92 -4.83
N VAL A 46 -2.95 -7.65 -3.94
CA VAL A 46 -1.52 -7.97 -4.10
C VAL A 46 -1.38 -9.48 -4.15
N TYR A 47 -0.74 -9.97 -5.20
CA TYR A 47 -0.44 -11.38 -5.39
C TYR A 47 1.06 -11.66 -5.38
N LEU A 48 1.41 -12.87 -4.94
CA LEU A 48 2.72 -13.47 -5.07
C LEU A 48 2.68 -14.56 -6.13
N LYS A 49 3.58 -14.49 -7.12
CA LYS A 49 3.74 -15.51 -8.16
C LYS A 49 5.12 -16.13 -8.08
N LYS A 50 5.22 -17.39 -7.66
CA LYS A 50 6.49 -18.13 -7.67
C LYS A 50 6.94 -18.39 -9.11
N HIS A 51 8.23 -18.31 -9.38
CA HIS A 51 8.79 -18.62 -10.68
C HIS A 51 8.46 -20.07 -11.08
N GLY A 52 7.91 -20.25 -12.29
CA GLY A 52 7.44 -21.54 -12.79
C GLY A 52 6.08 -22.01 -12.22
N ALA A 53 5.46 -21.28 -11.31
CA ALA A 53 4.10 -21.60 -10.84
C ALA A 53 3.05 -21.09 -11.83
N LYS A 54 2.02 -21.92 -12.09
CA LYS A 54 0.87 -21.54 -12.92
C LYS A 54 -0.11 -20.63 -12.18
N LYS A 55 -0.19 -20.74 -10.85
CA LYS A 55 -1.13 -20.01 -10.02
C LYS A 55 -0.44 -18.92 -9.22
N GLU A 56 -1.19 -17.83 -9.00
CA GLU A 56 -0.84 -16.71 -8.16
C GLU A 56 -1.49 -16.88 -6.78
N THR A 57 -0.81 -16.45 -5.72
CA THR A 57 -1.30 -16.49 -4.34
C THR A 57 -1.69 -15.09 -3.91
N LEU A 58 -2.96 -14.88 -3.52
CA LEU A 58 -3.40 -13.61 -2.96
C LEU A 58 -2.79 -13.42 -1.57
N ILE A 59 -2.02 -12.35 -1.38
CA ILE A 59 -1.34 -12.04 -0.10
C ILE A 59 -1.90 -10.79 0.58
N TRP A 60 -2.65 -9.93 -0.13
CA TRP A 60 -3.30 -8.77 0.45
C TRP A 60 -4.46 -8.28 -0.41
N ARG A 61 -5.48 -7.68 0.22
CA ARG A 61 -6.66 -7.11 -0.45
C ARG A 61 -7.27 -5.95 0.32
N ARG A 62 -7.72 -4.94 -0.43
CA ARG A 62 -8.69 -3.92 -0.01
C ARG A 62 -9.82 -3.77 -1.02
N ARG A 63 -11.00 -3.38 -0.55
CA ARG A 63 -12.23 -3.27 -1.34
C ARG A 63 -12.96 -2.00 -0.95
N GLY A 64 -13.42 -1.25 -1.96
CA GLY A 64 -14.23 -0.06 -1.71
C GLY A 64 -13.38 1.09 -1.21
N GLU A 65 -14.07 2.16 -0.81
CA GLU A 65 -13.44 3.34 -0.24
C GLU A 65 -12.69 2.98 1.04
N GLN A 66 -11.49 3.52 1.19
CA GLN A 66 -10.60 3.27 2.33
C GLN A 66 -10.35 4.57 3.11
N SER A 67 -9.90 5.62 2.42
CA SER A 67 -9.64 6.94 2.98
C SER A 67 -9.39 7.95 1.87
N ILE A 68 -9.67 9.22 2.14
CA ILE A 68 -9.24 10.36 1.32
C ILE A 68 -7.73 10.63 1.45
N SER A 69 -7.10 10.14 2.51
CA SER A 69 -5.66 10.24 2.72
C SER A 69 -4.94 8.99 2.21
N TRP A 70 -3.66 9.15 1.89
CA TRP A 70 -2.78 8.02 1.61
C TRP A 70 -2.66 7.12 2.83
N LEU A 71 -2.83 5.81 2.62
CA LEU A 71 -2.68 4.78 3.64
C LEU A 71 -1.43 3.95 3.35
N ARG A 72 -0.78 3.50 4.41
CA ARG A 72 0.39 2.62 4.32
C ARG A 72 -0.06 1.15 4.33
N GLY A 73 0.34 0.40 3.31
CA GLY A 73 0.19 -1.05 3.23
C GLY A 73 1.47 -1.75 3.72
N LEU A 74 1.30 -2.74 4.60
CA LEU A 74 2.37 -3.61 5.08
C LEU A 74 1.98 -5.06 4.80
N ILE A 75 2.84 -5.80 4.10
CA ILE A 75 2.62 -7.22 3.81
C ILE A 75 3.87 -7.98 4.18
N GLU A 76 3.76 -8.80 5.21
CA GLU A 76 4.79 -9.75 5.56
C GLU A 76 4.65 -11.01 4.71
N TYR A 77 5.72 -11.46 4.08
CA TYR A 77 5.72 -12.67 3.28
C TYR A 77 7.08 -13.38 3.27
N THR A 78 7.06 -14.66 2.88
CA THR A 78 8.26 -15.46 2.62
C THR A 78 8.13 -16.17 1.28
N CYS A 79 9.25 -16.38 0.59
CA CYS A 79 9.25 -17.16 -0.63
C CYS A 79 10.58 -17.89 -0.84
N ASP A 80 10.50 -19.22 -0.91
CA ASP A 80 11.60 -20.16 -1.11
C ASP A 80 12.19 -20.15 -2.54
N LYS A 81 11.48 -19.55 -3.49
CA LYS A 81 11.87 -19.42 -4.89
C LYS A 81 11.98 -17.96 -5.31
N SER A 82 12.58 -17.73 -6.49
CA SER A 82 12.37 -16.48 -7.19
C SER A 82 10.88 -16.27 -7.44
N HIS A 83 10.40 -15.03 -7.36
CA HIS A 83 8.98 -14.71 -7.43
C HIS A 83 8.76 -13.28 -7.94
N GLN A 84 7.52 -12.97 -8.30
CA GLN A 84 7.07 -11.62 -8.60
C GLN A 84 5.95 -11.22 -7.63
N ILE A 85 5.89 -9.93 -7.33
CA ILE A 85 4.75 -9.30 -6.67
C ILE A 85 3.93 -8.61 -7.74
N ILE A 86 2.61 -8.83 -7.71
CA ILE A 86 1.66 -8.28 -8.68
C ILE A 86 0.63 -7.47 -7.91
N PHE A 87 0.62 -6.16 -8.13
CA PHE A 87 -0.49 -5.32 -7.71
C PHE A 87 -1.54 -5.34 -8.81
N GLU A 88 -2.78 -5.69 -8.48
CA GLU A 88 -3.90 -5.70 -9.42
C GLU A 88 -4.99 -4.78 -8.88
N ALA A 89 -5.26 -3.69 -9.58
CA ALA A 89 -6.46 -2.91 -9.32
C ALA A 89 -7.57 -3.37 -10.27
N MET A 90 -8.76 -3.57 -9.72
CA MET A 90 -9.96 -3.90 -10.47
C MET A 90 -10.95 -2.76 -10.36
N ARG A 91 -11.51 -2.37 -11.49
CA ARG A 91 -12.45 -1.27 -11.60
C ARG A 91 -13.78 -1.57 -10.89
N GLY A 92 -14.20 -0.66 -10.02
CA GLY A 92 -15.48 -0.71 -9.33
C GLY A 92 -16.64 -0.16 -10.18
N ILE A 93 -17.83 -0.05 -9.59
CA ILE A 93 -19.07 0.30 -10.31
C ILE A 93 -19.16 1.77 -10.74
N SER A 94 -18.43 2.67 -10.09
CA SER A 94 -18.61 4.12 -10.23
C SER A 94 -17.35 4.77 -10.77
N ILE A 95 -17.43 5.58 -11.83
CA ILE A 95 -16.26 6.28 -12.44
C ILE A 95 -15.68 7.38 -11.55
N ARG A 96 -16.34 7.71 -10.45
CA ARG A 96 -15.96 8.77 -9.52
C ARG A 96 -15.10 8.24 -8.38
N SER A 97 -14.15 7.35 -8.69
CA SER A 97 -13.29 6.73 -7.69
C SER A 97 -11.98 6.29 -8.31
N ASP A 98 -10.85 6.64 -7.72
CA ASP A 98 -9.54 6.26 -8.27
C ASP A 98 -8.75 5.38 -7.30
N ILE A 99 -7.86 4.56 -7.86
CA ILE A 99 -6.92 3.74 -7.11
C ILE A 99 -5.51 4.17 -7.51
N ALA A 100 -4.72 4.58 -6.53
CA ALA A 100 -3.33 4.97 -6.71
C ALA A 100 -2.42 4.21 -5.76
N ILE A 101 -1.18 3.95 -6.20
CA ILE A 101 -0.14 3.27 -5.43
C ILE A 101 1.15 4.03 -5.61
N ASP A 102 1.89 4.23 -4.52
CA ASP A 102 3.20 4.87 -4.55
C ASP A 102 4.19 4.25 -3.55
N ASP A 103 5.46 4.67 -3.62
CA ASP A 103 6.50 4.39 -2.62
C ASP A 103 6.64 2.91 -2.24
N ILE A 104 6.66 2.04 -3.26
CA ILE A 104 6.81 0.60 -3.09
C ILE A 104 8.26 0.26 -2.71
N SER A 105 8.44 -0.37 -1.55
CA SER A 105 9.74 -0.79 -1.04
C SER A 105 9.69 -2.17 -0.38
N PHE A 106 10.86 -2.80 -0.30
CA PHE A 106 11.05 -4.13 0.26
C PHE A 106 12.08 -4.05 1.38
N GLN A 107 11.69 -4.37 2.61
CA GLN A 107 12.58 -4.40 3.78
C GLN A 107 12.75 -5.82 4.33
N ARG A 108 14.00 -6.23 4.59
CA ARG A 108 14.28 -7.55 5.17
C ARG A 108 13.77 -7.60 6.61
N GLY A 109 13.22 -8.75 6.99
CA GLY A 109 12.67 -8.99 8.32
C GLY A 109 11.14 -8.85 8.38
N PRO A 110 10.56 -9.07 9.57
CA PRO A 110 9.13 -8.87 9.82
C PRO A 110 8.68 -7.44 9.55
N CYS A 111 7.40 -7.25 9.24
CA CYS A 111 6.84 -5.91 9.18
C CYS A 111 6.75 -5.32 10.58
N LYS A 112 7.36 -4.14 10.78
CA LYS A 112 7.18 -3.36 12.00
C LYS A 112 6.15 -2.27 11.72
N GLU A 113 5.07 -2.26 12.49
CA GLU A 113 4.28 -1.04 12.60
C GLU A 113 5.20 0.03 13.19
N MET A 114 5.26 1.21 12.56
CA MET A 114 5.89 2.33 13.24
C MET A 114 4.91 2.69 14.35
N GLU A 115 5.29 2.49 15.61
CA GLU A 115 4.68 3.26 16.69
C GLU A 115 4.90 4.73 16.29
N GLU A 116 3.82 5.44 15.99
CA GLU A 116 3.86 6.89 15.92
C GLU A 116 4.36 7.33 17.30
N THR A 117 5.65 7.62 17.40
CA THR A 117 6.17 8.34 18.55
C THR A 117 5.49 9.69 18.45
N THR A 118 4.40 9.84 19.18
CA THR A 118 3.90 11.13 19.60
C THR A 118 5.11 11.81 20.22
N LEU A 119 5.74 12.70 19.46
CA LEU A 119 6.61 13.72 20.01
C LEU A 119 5.71 14.51 20.96
N GLN A 120 5.61 14.04 22.21
CA GLN A 120 5.35 14.91 23.32
C GLN A 120 6.52 15.90 23.32
N SER A 121 6.33 17.01 22.61
CA SER A 121 7.10 18.22 22.79
C SER A 121 6.82 18.72 24.21
N SER A 122 7.48 18.08 25.18
CA SER A 122 7.76 18.68 26.47
C SER A 122 8.70 19.85 26.20
N GLY A 123 8.12 21.03 26.03
CA GLY A 123 8.87 22.23 25.65
C GLY A 123 8.03 23.49 25.53
N TYR A 124 7.01 23.66 26.37
CA TYR A 124 6.46 25.00 26.62
C TYR A 124 7.37 25.72 27.61
N SER A 125 8.35 26.44 27.09
CA SER A 125 9.01 27.55 27.79
C SER A 125 8.08 28.75 27.71
N ALA A 126 7.27 28.95 28.75
CA ALA A 126 6.53 30.20 28.94
C ALA A 126 7.38 31.11 29.84
N ASP A 127 8.29 31.86 29.21
CA ASP A 127 8.80 33.11 29.77
C ASP A 127 8.41 34.24 28.82
N PHE A 128 8.23 35.43 29.39
CA PHE A 128 7.82 36.71 28.79
C PHE A 128 6.30 37.01 28.78
N ASN A 129 5.84 37.63 29.88
CA ASN A 129 5.32 39.00 29.85
C ASN A 129 5.15 39.56 31.28
N GLU A 130 6.20 40.17 31.81
CA GLU A 130 6.07 41.33 32.70
C GLU A 130 6.35 42.58 31.87
N ILE A 131 5.37 43.47 31.75
CA ILE A 131 5.58 44.86 31.37
C ILE A 131 4.91 45.70 32.46
N GLU A 132 5.72 46.29 33.34
CA GLU A 132 5.34 47.49 34.07
C GLU A 132 5.34 48.68 33.11
N TYR A 133 4.22 49.41 33.04
CA TYR A 133 4.09 50.85 33.28
C TYR A 133 2.60 51.24 33.24
#